data_AF-A0A7C1JDE0-F1
#
_entry.id   AF-A0A7C1JDE0-F1
#
_cell.length_a   1.000
_cell.length_b   1.000
_cell.length_c   1.000
_cell.angle_alpha   90.00
_cell.angle_beta   90.00
_cell.angle_gamma   90.00
#
_symmetry.space_group_name_H-M   'P 1'
#
loop_
_entity.id
_entity.type
_entity.pdbx_description
1 polymer ?
#
loop_
_entity_poly.entity_id
_entity_poly.type
_entity_poly.pdbx_seq_one_letter_code
_entity_poly.pdbx_strand_id
1 'polypeptide(L)'
;MTRLRSIASSLLLCACILLAFPPPSYAYLDPGTGSLVVQLLVAGLLGAALAIKLFWRRIRAGVAALFGRNRHTDADHQSHEH
;
A
#
# COMPACT_ATOMS: atom_id res chain seq x y z
N MET A 1 50.53 -6.63 33.02
CA MET A 1 50.44 -6.24 31.59
C MET A 1 49.39 -7.04 30.80
N THR A 2 49.18 -8.34 31.05
CA THR A 2 48.19 -9.17 30.30
C THR A 2 46.73 -8.95 30.69
N ARG A 3 46.45 -8.65 31.96
CA ARG A 3 45.09 -8.38 32.47
C ARG A 3 44.48 -7.11 31.86
N LEU A 4 45.27 -6.05 31.70
CA LEU A 4 44.83 -4.78 31.12
C LEU A 4 44.46 -4.92 29.64
N ARG A 5 45.23 -5.72 28.89
CA ARG A 5 44.96 -6.03 27.48
C ARG A 5 43.70 -6.88 27.32
N SER A 6 43.46 -7.83 28.24
CA SER A 6 42.23 -8.63 28.26
C SER A 6 40.98 -7.78 28.54
N ILE A 7 41.07 -6.83 29.48
CA ILE A 7 39.95 -5.91 29.77
C ILE A 7 39.66 -5.03 28.55
N ALA A 8 40.70 -4.47 27.92
CA ALA A 8 40.55 -3.69 26.69
C ALA A 8 39.93 -4.49 25.55
N SER A 9 40.35 -5.75 25.34
CA SER A 9 39.76 -6.64 24.33
C SER A 9 38.30 -6.99 24.66
N SER A 10 37.96 -7.23 25.93
CA SER A 10 36.57 -7.48 26.35
C SER A 10 35.68 -6.25 26.16
N LEU A 11 36.19 -5.05 26.46
CA LEU A 11 35.49 -3.79 26.21
C LEU A 11 35.29 -3.54 24.71
N LEU A 12 36.31 -3.81 23.90
CA LEU A 12 36.23 -3.70 22.44
C LEU A 12 35.20 -4.68 21.86
N LEU A 13 35.21 -5.93 22.32
CA LEU A 13 34.25 -6.94 21.90
C LEU A 13 32.82 -6.55 22.31
N CYS A 14 32.65 -6.06 23.54
CA CYS A 14 31.35 -5.58 24.03
C CYS A 14 30.84 -4.37 23.21
N ALA A 15 31.72 -3.42 22.89
CA ALA A 15 31.40 -2.30 22.01
C ALA A 15 31.00 -2.76 20.61
N CYS A 16 31.73 -3.72 20.01
CA CYS A 16 31.38 -4.30 18.72
C CYS A 16 30.01 -5.00 18.75
N ILE A 17 29.68 -5.71 19.82
CA ILE A 17 28.37 -6.38 19.99
C ILE A 17 27.24 -5.35 20.12
N LEU A 18 27.45 -4.29 20.90
CA LEU A 18 26.48 -3.20 21.05
C LEU A 18 26.25 -2.43 19.74
N LEU A 19 27.27 -2.30 18.89
CA LEU A 19 27.17 -1.70 17.56
C LEU A 19 26.48 -2.63 16.55
N ALA A 20 26.61 -3.95 16.69
CA ALA A 20 26.02 -4.94 15.79
C ALA A 20 24.52 -5.16 16.02
N PHE A 21 23.98 -4.80 17.20
CA PHE A 21 22.58 -4.93 17.57
C PHE A 21 22.00 -3.58 18.01
N PRO A 22 21.73 -2.65 17.07
CA PRO A 22 21.01 -1.43 17.42
C PRO A 22 19.61 -1.78 17.95
N PRO A 23 19.13 -1.11 19.03
CA PRO A 23 17.75 -1.28 19.49
C PRO A 23 16.76 -0.87 18.39
N PRO A 24 15.59 -1.52 18.29
CA PRO A 24 14.61 -1.23 17.25
C PRO A 24 14.06 0.19 17.40
N SER A 25 14.61 1.13 16.64
CA SER A 25 14.12 2.50 16.58
C SER A 25 12.90 2.54 15.66
N TYR A 26 11.72 2.83 16.20
CA TYR A 26 10.44 2.93 15.48
C TYR A 26 10.28 4.26 14.72
N ALA A 27 11.39 4.86 14.26
CA ALA A 27 11.38 6.03 13.41
C ALA A 27 11.16 5.56 11.95
N TYR A 28 9.98 5.82 11.41
CA TYR A 28 9.51 5.47 10.06
C TYR A 28 10.28 6.15 8.90
N LEU A 29 11.52 6.58 9.14
CA LEU A 29 12.35 7.35 8.21
C LEU A 29 13.79 6.82 8.22
N ASP A 30 13.97 5.52 8.03
CA ASP A 30 15.16 5.08 7.31
C ASP A 30 15.13 5.74 5.91
N PRO A 31 16.19 6.41 5.40
CA PRO A 31 16.15 7.11 4.12
C PRO A 31 15.74 6.21 2.93
N GLY A 32 15.85 4.89 3.08
CA GLY A 32 15.33 3.91 2.12
C GLY A 32 13.79 3.74 2.14
N THR A 33 13.13 3.90 3.29
CA THR A 33 11.67 3.67 3.43
C THR A 33 10.84 4.79 2.80
N GLY A 34 11.30 6.03 2.87
CA GLY A 34 10.65 7.17 2.20
C GLY A 34 10.53 6.96 0.69
N SER A 35 11.58 6.39 0.07
CA SER A 35 11.58 6.07 -1.37
C SER A 35 10.61 4.95 -1.73
N LEU A 36 10.45 3.95 -0.85
CA LEU A 36 9.51 2.84 -1.07
C LEU A 36 8.06 3.31 -1.09
N VAL A 37 7.68 4.25 -0.21
CA VAL A 37 6.33 4.84 -0.22
C VAL A 37 6.08 5.57 -1.54
N VAL A 38 7.04 6.38 -1.99
CA VAL A 38 6.93 7.09 -3.28
C VAL A 38 6.85 6.11 -4.45
N GLN A 39 7.68 5.06 -4.45
CA GLN A 39 7.65 4.01 -5.48
C GLN A 39 6.31 3.28 -5.51
N LEU A 40 5.75 2.92 -4.35
CA LEU A 40 4.46 2.24 -4.27
C LEU A 40 3.32 3.13 -4.75
N LEU A 41 3.35 4.42 -4.43
CA LEU A 41 2.40 5.40 -4.95
C LEU A 41 2.49 5.53 -6.47
N VAL A 42 3.69 5.68 -7.02
CA VAL A 42 3.90 5.80 -8.47
C VAL A 42 3.48 4.52 -9.19
N ALA A 43 3.89 3.35 -8.68
CA ALA A 43 3.50 2.05 -9.23
C ALA A 43 1.98 1.85 -9.17
N GLY A 44 1.34 2.22 -8.06
CA GLY A 44 -0.11 2.19 -7.92
C GLY A 44 -0.83 3.10 -8.90
N LEU A 45 -0.36 4.33 -9.09
CA LEU A 45 -0.94 5.29 -10.04
C LEU A 45 -0.82 4.81 -11.48
N LEU A 46 0.37 4.34 -11.88
CA LEU A 46 0.61 3.80 -13.22
C LEU A 46 -0.21 2.52 -13.46
N GLY A 47 -0.25 1.62 -12.48
CA GLY A 47 -1.06 0.40 -12.54
C GLY A 47 -2.55 0.70 -12.67
N ALA A 48 -3.07 1.64 -11.89
CA ALA A 48 -4.46 2.09 -11.97
C ALA A 48 -4.76 2.74 -13.33
N ALA A 49 -3.89 3.62 -13.82
CA ALA A 49 -4.06 4.26 -15.12
C ALA A 49 -4.12 3.23 -16.27
N LEU A 50 -3.25 2.22 -16.25
CA LEU A 50 -3.26 1.13 -17.23
C LEU A 50 -4.52 0.26 -17.09
N ALA A 51 -4.91 -0.10 -15.86
CA ALA A 51 -6.12 -0.85 -15.62
C ALA A 51 -7.36 -0.10 -16.14
N ILE A 52 -7.48 1.19 -15.84
CA ILE A 52 -8.57 2.04 -16.36
C ILE A 52 -8.57 2.05 -17.88
N LYS A 53 -7.39 2.22 -18.51
CA LYS A 53 -7.26 2.23 -19.97
C LYS A 53 -7.69 0.89 -20.58
N LEU A 54 -7.29 -0.24 -19.99
CA LEU A 54 -7.61 -1.58 -20.48
C LEU A 54 -9.09 -1.93 -20.28
N PHE A 55 -9.66 -1.56 -19.13
CA PHE A 55 -11.02 -1.91 -18.74
C PHE A 55 -12.06 -0.80 -18.99
N TRP A 56 -11.70 0.27 -19.69
CA TRP A 56 -12.55 1.45 -19.91
C TRP A 56 -13.98 1.12 -20.38
N ARG A 57 -14.15 0.15 -21.27
CA ARG A 57 -15.47 -0.31 -21.72
C ARG A 57 -16.29 -0.95 -20.60
N ARG A 58 -15.68 -1.80 -19.77
CA ARG A 58 -16.34 -2.49 -18.65
C ARG A 58 -16.65 -1.52 -17.51
N ILE A 59 -15.73 -0.60 -17.21
CA ILE A 59 -15.92 0.45 -16.21
C ILE A 59 -17.11 1.32 -16.60
N ARG A 60 -17.16 1.84 -17.85
CA ARG A 60 -18.30 2.65 -18.33
C ARG A 60 -19.63 1.90 -18.25
N ALA A 61 -19.65 0.62 -18.63
CA ALA A 61 -20.86 -0.20 -18.53
C ALA A 61 -21.30 -0.43 -17.08
N GLY A 62 -20.37 -0.73 -16.17
CA GLY A 62 -20.66 -0.90 -14.75
C GLY A 62 -21.14 0.39 -14.09
N VAL A 63 -20.48 1.52 -14.36
CA VAL A 63 -20.90 2.84 -13.88
C VAL A 63 -22.28 3.20 -14.44
N ALA A 64 -22.52 3.03 -15.74
CA ALA A 64 -23.83 3.29 -16.34
C ALA A 64 -24.92 2.38 -15.74
N ALA A 65 -24.62 1.12 -15.44
CA ALA A 65 -25.56 0.21 -14.79
C ALA A 65 -25.86 0.60 -13.33
N LEU A 66 -24.87 1.13 -12.61
CA LEU A 66 -25.04 1.67 -11.26
C LEU A 66 -25.88 2.95 -11.24
N PHE A 67 -25.70 3.83 -12.24
CA PHE A 67 -26.46 5.08 -12.35
C PHE A 67 -27.81 4.94 -13.08
N GLY A 68 -28.02 3.86 -13.84
CA GLY A 68 -29.18 3.68 -14.73
C GLY A 68 -30.38 2.97 -14.12
N ARG A 69 -30.36 2.62 -12.82
CA ARG A 69 -31.49 1.92 -12.18
C ARG A 69 -32.58 2.91 -11.73
N ASN A 70 -33.30 3.45 -12.70
CA ASN A 70 -34.60 4.06 -12.47
C ASN A 70 -35.56 3.79 -13.63
N ARG A 71 -35.78 2.50 -13.94
CA ARG A 71 -36.91 2.09 -14.77
C ARG A 71 -38.06 1.69 -13.86
N HIS A 72 -38.85 2.70 -13.52
CA HIS A 72 -40.23 2.56 -13.08
C HIS A 72 -41.00 1.93 -14.25
N THR A 73 -41.17 0.61 -14.23
CA THR A 73 -42.09 -0.08 -15.13
C THR A 73 -43.46 -0.03 -14.46
N ASP A 74 -44.09 1.14 -14.52
CA ASP A 74 -45.54 1.29 -14.34
C ASP A 74 -46.16 1.18 -15.73
N ALA A 75 -46.35 -0.05 -16.22
CA ALA A 75 -47.02 -0.26 -17.49
C ALA A 75 -47.76 -1.60 -17.53
N ASP A 76 -48.37 -2.01 -16.42
CA ASP A 76 -49.30 -3.15 -16.45
C ASP A 76 -50.55 -2.95 -15.60
N HIS A 77 -51.01 -1.68 -15.54
CA HIS A 77 -52.32 -1.33 -14.96
C HIS A 77 -53.32 -0.83 -16.02
N GLN A 78 -53.20 -1.34 -17.26
CA GLN A 78 -54.15 -1.00 -18.32
C GLN A 78 -54.66 -2.21 -19.09
N SER A 79 -54.98 -3.26 -18.34
CA SER A 79 -55.98 -4.26 -18.72
C SER A 79 -57.06 -4.37 -17.63
N HIS A 80 -57.49 -3.20 -17.12
CA HIS A 80 -58.87 -3.06 -16.67
C HIS A 80 -59.78 -3.21 -17.89
N GLU A 81 -60.73 -4.11 -17.76
CA GLU A 81 -62.14 -3.87 -18.12
C GLU A 81 -62.40 -3.31 -19.52
N HIS A 82 -62.75 -4.19 -20.46
CA HIS A 82 -64.10 -4.30 -21.02
C HIS A 82 -64.22 -5.50 -21.97
#